data_AF-A0A1J4KHU4-F1
#
_entry.id   AF-A0A1J4KHU4-F1
#
_cell.length_a   1.000
_cell.length_b   1.000
_cell.length_c   1.000
_cell.angle_alpha   90.00
_cell.angle_beta   90.00
_cell.angle_gamma   90.00
#
_symmetry.space_group_name_H-M   'P 1'
#
loop_
_entity.id
_entity.type
_entity.pdbx_description
1 polymer ?
#
loop_
_entity_poly.entity_id
_entity_poly.type
_entity_poly.pdbx_seq_one_letter_code
_entity_poly.pdbx_strand_id
1 'polypeptide(L)'
;MTNQNFASMNVDETALIFIVEYYETFANDRDKLANAYAEGARLILFNKDKQIMQCSQNFQNVVPNGVRKILSCSGEVISHDLFVHVQSTLTMPGSTDIVDECFRCQLTDSSILITYHSIHVNPIIAELPPLPPPVVKPAAPPKPAKTEPPKRPRPPAVEVNDPYALNSKLSVLVVNLPFNRPPSEFVKVLEDFGHVVKFAQSKGKLVAEFERFEEMKAATSKDHPEWNGRTPFVHRMKPGFTFN
;
A
#
# COMPACT_ATOMS: atom_id res chain seq x y z
N MET A 1 -23.89 -27.17 25.08
CA MET A 1 -22.62 -26.46 24.87
C MET A 1 -22.94 -25.17 24.13
N THR A 2 -22.62 -24.07 24.79
CA THR A 2 -23.06 -22.71 24.51
C THR A 2 -22.32 -22.17 23.29
N ASN A 3 -23.01 -22.01 22.16
CA ASN A 3 -22.59 -21.09 21.11
C ASN A 3 -22.79 -19.68 21.67
N GLN A 4 -21.70 -19.08 22.14
CA GLN A 4 -21.72 -17.69 22.55
C GLN A 4 -22.08 -16.83 21.34
N ASN A 5 -23.21 -16.15 21.48
CA ASN A 5 -23.60 -14.99 20.72
C ASN A 5 -22.42 -14.03 20.61
N PHE A 6 -21.82 -13.88 19.43
CA PHE A 6 -21.38 -12.56 19.00
C PHE A 6 -22.66 -11.76 18.78
N ALA A 7 -23.22 -11.24 19.88
CA ALA A 7 -24.17 -10.14 19.82
C ALA A 7 -23.56 -9.10 18.88
N SER A 8 -24.33 -8.71 17.87
CA SER A 8 -23.93 -7.81 16.80
C SER A 8 -23.14 -6.63 17.36
N MET A 9 -21.81 -6.66 17.21
CA MET A 9 -20.98 -5.50 17.48
C MET A 9 -21.50 -4.42 16.53
N ASN A 10 -22.02 -3.33 17.08
CA ASN A 10 -22.45 -2.22 16.26
C ASN A 10 -21.18 -1.62 15.64
N VAL A 11 -20.96 -1.93 14.36
CA VAL A 11 -19.70 -1.63 13.68
C VAL A 11 -19.48 -0.12 13.60
N ASP A 12 -20.56 0.65 13.42
CA ASP A 12 -20.52 2.10 13.43
C ASP A 12 -20.13 2.66 14.81
N GLU A 13 -20.61 2.05 15.89
CA GLU A 13 -20.24 2.43 17.26
C GLU A 13 -18.78 2.10 17.55
N THR A 14 -18.29 0.94 17.09
CA THR A 14 -16.89 0.54 17.22
C THR A 14 -15.96 1.47 16.43
N ALA A 15 -16.34 1.81 15.20
CA ALA A 15 -15.64 2.78 14.37
C ALA A 15 -15.61 4.16 15.04
N LEU A 16 -16.73 4.62 15.60
CA LEU A 16 -16.80 5.91 16.28
C LEU A 16 -15.91 5.95 17.53
N ILE A 17 -15.96 4.92 18.37
CA ILE A 17 -15.09 4.82 19.57
C ILE A 17 -13.62 4.87 19.16
N PHE A 18 -13.22 4.06 18.17
CA PHE A 18 -11.86 4.05 17.65
C PHE A 18 -11.41 5.44 17.18
N ILE A 19 -12.23 6.14 16.39
CA ILE A 19 -11.89 7.47 15.86
C ILE A 19 -11.77 8.51 16.98
N VAL A 20 -12.66 8.48 17.97
CA VAL A 20 -12.58 9.38 19.13
C VAL A 20 -11.29 9.14 19.91
N GLU A 21 -10.97 7.89 20.24
CA GLU A 21 -9.73 7.54 20.95
C GLU A 21 -8.48 7.93 20.16
N TYR A 22 -8.51 7.72 18.84
CA TYR A 22 -7.43 8.11 17.95
C TYR A 22 -7.21 9.63 17.94
N TYR A 23 -8.27 10.42 17.80
CA TYR A 23 -8.17 11.90 17.81
C TYR A 23 -7.79 12.46 19.18
N GLU A 24 -8.31 11.90 20.28
CA GLU A 24 -7.93 12.29 21.64
C GLU A 24 -6.47 11.97 21.92
N THR A 25 -5.99 10.78 21.53
CA THR A 25 -4.57 10.42 21.65
C THR A 25 -3.70 11.39 20.87
N PHE A 26 -4.11 11.71 19.64
CA PHE A 26 -3.37 12.62 18.79
C PHE A 26 -3.35 14.07 19.31
N ALA A 27 -4.44 14.55 19.91
CA ALA A 27 -4.54 15.89 20.46
C ALA A 27 -3.74 16.06 21.77
N ASN A 28 -3.68 15.01 22.60
CA ASN A 28 -3.06 15.08 23.92
C ASN A 28 -1.59 14.60 23.95
N ASP A 29 -1.21 13.65 23.09
CA ASP A 29 0.13 13.03 23.11
C ASP A 29 0.53 12.52 21.71
N ARG A 30 1.06 13.44 20.89
CA ARG A 30 1.43 13.19 19.49
C ARG A 30 2.50 12.09 19.34
N ASP A 31 3.37 11.93 20.32
CA ASP A 31 4.45 10.92 20.26
C ASP A 31 3.87 9.49 20.34
N LYS A 32 2.69 9.34 20.96
CA LYS A 32 1.96 8.05 20.99
C LYS A 32 1.23 7.72 19.70
N LEU A 33 1.14 8.66 18.75
CA LEU A 33 0.42 8.42 17.49
C LEU A 33 0.97 7.20 16.74
N ALA A 34 2.28 7.00 16.76
CA ALA A 34 2.92 5.87 16.09
C ALA A 34 2.43 4.50 16.63
N ASN A 35 1.99 4.43 17.89
CA ASN A 35 1.50 3.19 18.51
C ASN A 35 0.14 2.75 17.97
N ALA A 36 -0.62 3.66 17.35
CA ALA A 36 -1.89 3.33 16.71
C ALA A 36 -1.70 2.63 15.35
N TYR A 37 -0.48 2.63 14.80
CA TYR A 37 -0.17 2.07 13.49
C TYR A 37 0.52 0.71 13.61
N ALA A 38 0.10 -0.23 12.78
CA ALA A 38 0.78 -1.51 12.64
C ALA A 38 2.17 -1.34 11.97
N GLU A 39 3.05 -2.31 12.18
CA GLU A 39 4.33 -2.35 11.46
C GLU A 39 4.09 -2.40 9.94
N GLY A 40 4.75 -1.50 9.20
CA GLY A 40 4.59 -1.39 7.75
C GLY A 40 3.32 -0.67 7.30
N ALA A 41 2.56 -0.05 8.21
CA ALA A 41 1.38 0.74 7.85
C ALA A 41 1.70 1.87 6.88
N ARG A 42 0.71 2.24 6.05
CA ARG A 42 0.86 3.26 5.01
C ARG A 42 -0.10 4.42 5.24
N LEU A 43 0.42 5.64 5.23
CA LEU A 43 -0.37 6.87 5.19
C LEU A 43 -0.31 7.46 3.78
N ILE A 44 -1.47 7.73 3.17
CA ILE A 44 -1.58 8.44 1.89
C ILE A 44 -2.27 9.78 2.11
N LEU A 45 -1.57 10.87 1.80
CA LEU A 45 -2.19 12.19 1.72
C LEU A 45 -2.62 12.48 0.28
N PHE A 46 -3.87 12.90 0.11
CA PHE A 46 -4.42 13.35 -1.15
C PHE A 46 -4.63 14.86 -1.13
N ASN A 47 -3.93 15.53 -2.03
CA ASN A 47 -4.12 16.95 -2.32
C ASN A 47 -4.93 17.08 -3.62
N LYS A 48 -6.19 17.54 -3.49
CA LYS A 48 -7.14 17.60 -4.61
C LYS A 48 -6.62 18.44 -5.78
N ASP A 49 -5.83 19.47 -5.51
CA ASP A 49 -5.37 20.42 -6.53
C ASP A 49 -4.10 19.97 -7.26
N LYS A 50 -3.32 19.06 -6.67
CA LYS A 50 -2.02 18.66 -7.22
C LYS A 50 -1.94 17.21 -7.70
N GLN A 51 -2.96 16.37 -7.46
CA GLN A 51 -2.91 14.92 -7.73
C GLN A 51 -1.67 14.22 -7.10
N ILE A 52 -1.05 14.81 -6.08
CA ILE A 52 0.13 14.23 -5.44
C ILE A 52 -0.37 13.26 -4.37
N MET A 53 -0.11 11.97 -4.57
CA MET A 53 -0.13 10.98 -3.49
C MET A 53 1.21 11.01 -2.78
N GLN A 54 1.21 11.42 -1.51
CA GLN A 54 2.40 11.28 -0.66
C GLN A 54 2.22 10.08 0.26
N CYS A 55 3.12 9.09 0.15
CA CYS A 55 3.20 7.96 1.05
C CYS A 55 4.19 8.27 2.18
N SER A 56 3.76 8.13 3.44
CA SER A 56 4.63 8.34 4.61
C SER A 56 4.47 7.24 5.64
N GLN A 57 5.57 6.93 6.34
CA GLN A 57 5.61 6.18 7.60
C GLN A 57 5.91 7.09 8.80
N ASN A 58 6.15 8.39 8.55
CA ASN A 58 6.38 9.40 9.58
C ASN A 58 5.04 10.06 9.96
N PHE A 59 4.15 9.27 10.55
CA PHE A 59 2.75 9.64 10.82
C PHE A 59 2.66 10.92 11.65
N GLN A 60 3.50 11.03 12.68
CA GLN A 60 3.56 12.18 13.57
C GLN A 60 3.68 13.48 12.79
N ASN A 61 4.55 13.58 11.77
CA ASN A 61 4.84 14.84 11.08
C ASN A 61 3.86 15.18 9.95
N VAL A 62 3.07 14.19 9.51
CA VAL A 62 2.31 14.26 8.27
C VAL A 62 0.81 14.35 8.52
N VAL A 63 0.31 13.77 9.62
CA VAL A 63 -1.10 13.93 10.01
C VAL A 63 -1.34 15.39 10.44
N PRO A 64 -2.31 16.09 9.83
CA PRO A 64 -2.62 17.49 10.17
C PRO A 64 -3.04 17.64 11.63
N ASN A 65 -2.43 18.60 12.33
CA ASN A 65 -2.75 18.91 13.72
C ASN A 65 -3.76 20.07 13.80
N GLY A 66 -4.78 19.92 14.63
CA GLY A 66 -5.82 20.91 14.85
C GLY A 66 -6.97 20.35 15.68
N VAL A 67 -7.90 21.21 16.06
CA VAL A 67 -9.10 20.78 16.79
C VAL A 67 -10.03 20.09 15.80
N ARG A 68 -10.38 18.83 16.09
CA ARG A 68 -11.24 18.02 15.23
C ARG A 68 -12.65 17.92 15.77
N LYS A 69 -13.63 17.95 14.86
CA LYS A 69 -15.03 17.63 15.17
C LYS A 69 -15.55 16.65 14.14
N ILE A 70 -15.97 15.47 14.59
CA ILE A 70 -16.56 14.44 13.72
C ILE A 70 -17.92 14.93 13.22
N LEU A 71 -18.12 14.88 11.90
CA LEU A 71 -19.40 15.22 11.24
C LEU A 71 -20.16 13.95 10.88
N SER A 72 -19.46 12.97 10.34
CA SER A 72 -19.99 11.62 10.06
C SER A 72 -18.89 10.59 10.26
N CYS A 73 -19.30 9.39 10.66
CA CYS A 73 -18.44 8.23 10.80
C CYS A 73 -19.25 6.99 10.41
N SER A 74 -18.67 6.13 9.61
CA SER A 74 -19.24 4.83 9.28
C SER A 74 -18.16 3.75 9.33
N GLY A 75 -18.57 2.54 9.68
CA GLY A 75 -17.69 1.39 9.77
C GLY A 75 -18.21 0.21 8.97
N GLU A 76 -17.30 -0.57 8.39
CA GLU A 76 -17.61 -1.86 7.79
C GLU A 76 -16.55 -2.87 8.18
N VAL A 77 -16.95 -4.10 8.57
CA VAL A 77 -16.00 -5.18 8.80
C VAL A 77 -15.99 -6.10 7.57
N ILE A 78 -14.86 -6.20 6.90
CA ILE A 78 -14.66 -7.12 5.79
C ILE A 78 -13.61 -8.14 6.19
N SER A 79 -14.03 -9.40 6.31
CA SER A 79 -13.22 -10.51 6.83
C SER A 79 -12.78 -10.28 8.28
N HIS A 80 -11.57 -9.75 8.47
CA HIS A 80 -10.94 -9.52 9.79
C HIS A 80 -10.50 -8.07 9.98
N ASP A 81 -10.76 -7.22 9.00
CA ASP A 81 -10.34 -5.82 9.01
C ASP A 81 -11.57 -4.92 9.21
N LEU A 82 -11.40 -3.90 10.04
CA LEU A 82 -12.34 -2.80 10.20
C LEU A 82 -11.96 -1.70 9.21
N PHE A 83 -12.90 -1.34 8.33
CA PHE A 83 -12.81 -0.19 7.46
C PHE A 83 -13.61 0.94 8.10
N VAL A 84 -13.00 2.10 8.25
CA VAL A 84 -13.65 3.28 8.81
C VAL A 84 -13.57 4.42 7.81
N HIS A 85 -14.71 5.06 7.55
CA HIS A 85 -14.77 6.33 6.85
C HIS A 85 -15.21 7.40 7.84
N VAL A 86 -14.50 8.51 7.88
CA VAL A 86 -14.85 9.65 8.73
C VAL A 86 -14.74 10.94 7.94
N GLN A 87 -15.75 11.77 8.09
CA GLN A 87 -15.68 13.17 7.70
C GLN A 87 -15.61 14.01 8.97
N SER A 88 -14.63 14.90 9.05
CA SER A 88 -14.44 15.77 10.21
C SER A 88 -14.09 17.20 9.78
N THR A 89 -14.33 18.17 10.66
CA THR A 89 -13.72 19.49 10.51
C THR A 89 -12.36 19.50 11.18
N LEU A 90 -11.39 20.18 10.58
CA LEU A 90 -10.08 20.46 11.15
C LEU A 90 -9.94 21.98 11.32
N THR A 91 -9.93 22.44 12.56
CA THR A 91 -9.73 23.86 12.88
C THR A 91 -8.26 24.13 13.20
N MET A 92 -7.66 25.02 12.43
CA MET A 92 -6.29 25.50 12.59
C MET A 92 -6.28 27.03 12.75
N PRO A 93 -5.16 27.65 13.18
CA PRO A 93 -5.07 29.09 13.25
C PRO A 93 -5.35 29.74 11.88
N GLY A 94 -6.53 30.35 11.73
CA GLY A 94 -6.94 31.07 10.52
C GLY A 94 -7.72 30.26 9.47
N SER A 95 -7.96 28.95 9.66
CA SER A 95 -8.79 28.15 8.76
C SER A 95 -9.61 27.08 9.49
N THR A 96 -10.74 26.71 8.89
CA THR A 96 -11.52 25.53 9.26
C THR A 96 -11.80 24.76 7.99
N ASP A 97 -11.20 23.59 7.88
CA ASP A 97 -11.22 22.79 6.67
C ASP A 97 -12.03 21.50 6.89
N ILE A 98 -12.62 20.96 5.82
CA ILE A 98 -13.27 19.64 5.87
C ILE A 98 -12.25 18.61 5.44
N VAL A 99 -12.09 17.60 6.29
CA VAL A 99 -11.16 16.49 6.08
C VAL A 99 -11.98 15.21 5.94
N ASP A 100 -11.63 14.43 4.92
CA ASP A 100 -12.23 13.14 4.64
C ASP A 100 -11.15 12.05 4.77
N GLU A 101 -11.33 11.16 5.72
CA GLU A 101 -10.35 10.15 6.10
C GLU A 101 -10.91 8.74 5.98
N CYS A 102 -10.08 7.84 5.45
CA CYS A 102 -10.38 6.41 5.44
C CYS A 102 -9.30 5.63 6.17
N PHE A 103 -9.71 4.70 7.02
CA PHE A 103 -8.85 3.81 7.76
C PHE A 103 -9.15 2.37 7.36
N ARG A 104 -8.09 1.57 7.24
CA ARG A 104 -8.16 0.12 7.30
C ARG A 104 -7.39 -0.32 8.53
N CYS A 105 -8.11 -0.91 9.46
CA CYS A 105 -7.58 -1.35 10.73
C CYS A 105 -7.63 -2.87 10.82
N GLN A 106 -6.54 -3.46 11.29
CA GLN A 106 -6.52 -4.84 11.70
C GLN A 106 -7.13 -4.93 13.11
N LEU A 107 -8.15 -5.77 13.25
CA LEU A 107 -8.70 -6.09 14.57
C LEU A 107 -7.84 -7.20 15.20
N THR A 108 -7.27 -6.93 16.37
CA THR A 108 -6.64 -7.95 17.21
C THR A 108 -7.47 -8.21 18.46
N ASP A 109 -7.13 -9.25 19.21
CA ASP A 109 -7.83 -9.60 20.46
C ASP A 109 -7.79 -8.49 21.51
N SER A 110 -6.86 -7.54 21.40
CA SER A 110 -6.59 -6.52 22.40
C SER A 110 -6.50 -5.08 21.88
N SER A 111 -6.51 -4.86 20.55
CA SER A 111 -6.30 -3.53 19.97
C SER A 111 -6.82 -3.42 18.53
N ILE A 112 -7.05 -2.18 18.10
CA ILE A 112 -7.35 -1.82 16.72
C ILE A 112 -6.09 -1.13 16.17
N LEU A 113 -5.43 -1.75 15.18
CA LEU A 113 -4.18 -1.23 14.61
C LEU A 113 -4.38 -0.75 13.18
N ILE A 114 -3.98 0.49 12.89
CA ILE A 114 -4.10 1.08 11.57
C ILE A 114 -3.05 0.46 10.65
N THR A 115 -3.50 -0.18 9.57
CA THR A 115 -2.64 -0.73 8.51
C THR A 115 -2.57 0.18 7.29
N TYR A 116 -3.63 0.96 7.07
CA TYR A 116 -3.71 1.95 6.00
C TYR A 116 -4.56 3.13 6.45
N HIS A 117 -4.11 4.34 6.15
CA HIS A 117 -4.80 5.58 6.44
C HIS A 117 -4.70 6.49 5.21
N SER A 118 -5.82 6.99 4.72
CA SER A 118 -5.83 8.05 3.70
C SER A 118 -6.50 9.30 4.21
N ILE A 119 -5.90 10.46 3.93
CA ILE A 119 -6.43 11.77 4.32
C ILE A 119 -6.62 12.61 3.05
N HIS A 120 -7.86 13.05 2.80
CA HIS A 120 -8.19 14.04 1.77
C HIS A 120 -8.45 15.38 2.44
N VAL A 121 -7.63 16.40 2.12
CA VAL A 121 -7.73 17.75 2.70
C VAL A 121 -8.16 18.74 1.63
N ASN A 122 -9.07 19.66 1.96
CA ASN A 122 -9.58 20.69 1.05
C ASN A 122 -9.86 22.01 1.80
N PRO A 123 -9.08 23.12 1.64
CA PRO A 123 -7.80 23.34 0.94
C PRO A 123 -6.56 23.38 1.90
N ILE A 124 -5.38 23.67 1.35
CA ILE A 124 -4.03 23.27 1.82
C ILE A 124 -3.48 24.04 3.05
N ILE A 125 -2.99 23.27 4.03
CA ILE A 125 -1.91 23.62 4.98
C ILE A 125 -0.59 23.66 4.21
N ALA A 126 0.24 24.70 4.44
CA ALA A 126 1.56 24.92 3.83
C ALA A 126 2.33 23.64 3.44
N GLU A 127 2.94 23.67 2.24
CA GLU A 127 3.66 22.55 1.62
C GLU A 127 4.57 21.81 2.62
N LEU A 128 4.31 20.51 2.82
CA LEU A 128 5.21 19.65 3.56
C LEU A 128 6.55 19.56 2.82
N PRO A 129 7.69 19.64 3.54
CA PRO A 129 8.98 19.44 2.92
C PRO A 129 9.05 18.04 2.30
N PRO A 130 9.68 17.88 1.12
CA PRO A 130 9.91 16.57 0.54
C PRO A 130 10.62 15.67 1.55
N LEU A 131 10.29 14.37 1.53
CA LEU A 131 10.94 13.39 2.39
C LEU A 131 12.46 13.58 2.31
N PRO A 132 13.19 13.57 3.45
CA PRO A 132 14.63 13.49 3.39
C PRO A 132 14.98 12.28 2.52
N PRO A 133 15.93 12.43 1.57
CA PRO A 133 16.35 11.32 0.75
C PRO A 133 16.72 10.16 1.67
N PRO A 134 16.42 8.90 1.27
CA PRO A 134 16.74 7.74 2.09
C PRO A 134 18.18 7.87 2.55
N VAL A 135 18.39 7.84 3.87
CA VAL A 135 19.73 7.91 4.47
C VAL A 135 20.53 6.79 3.83
N VAL A 136 21.41 7.14 2.90
CA VAL A 136 22.37 6.23 2.32
C VAL A 136 23.26 5.84 3.49
N LYS A 137 22.97 4.70 4.12
CA LYS A 137 23.92 4.06 5.02
C LYS A 137 25.26 4.04 4.28
N PRO A 138 26.36 4.49 4.90
CA PRO A 138 27.67 4.47 4.26
C PRO A 138 27.86 3.12 3.60
N ALA A 139 28.05 3.13 2.28
CA ALA A 139 28.28 1.92 1.53
C ALA A 139 29.40 1.17 2.24
N ALA A 140 29.10 -0.06 2.68
CA ALA A 140 30.15 -0.97 3.10
C ALA A 140 31.21 -1.00 1.98
N PRO A 141 32.51 -1.03 2.32
CA PRO A 141 33.57 -0.99 1.33
C PRO A 141 33.29 -2.00 0.21
N PRO A 142 33.55 -1.62 -1.05
CA PRO A 142 33.13 -2.41 -2.20
C PRO A 142 33.70 -3.82 -2.06
N LYS A 143 32.81 -4.79 -1.83
CA LYS A 143 33.16 -6.18 -2.08
C LYS A 143 33.62 -6.26 -3.53
N PRO A 144 34.75 -6.92 -3.83
CA PRO A 144 35.26 -7.01 -5.19
C PRO A 144 34.15 -7.48 -6.12
N ALA A 145 33.90 -6.68 -7.16
CA ALA A 145 32.94 -6.99 -8.20
C ALA A 145 33.30 -8.36 -8.77
N LYS A 146 32.46 -9.36 -8.52
CA LYS A 146 32.46 -10.55 -9.36
C LYS A 146 32.02 -10.07 -10.74
N THR A 147 32.96 -10.02 -11.66
CA THR A 147 32.71 -9.94 -13.10
C THR A 147 31.61 -10.94 -13.45
N GLU A 148 30.41 -10.43 -13.74
CA GLU A 148 29.36 -11.24 -14.36
C GLU A 148 29.86 -11.68 -15.75
N PRO A 149 29.77 -12.97 -16.10
CA PRO A 149 30.06 -13.41 -17.45
C PRO A 149 29.08 -12.74 -18.44
N PRO A 150 29.50 -12.50 -19.69
CA PRO A 150 28.64 -11.91 -20.71
C PRO A 150 27.33 -12.71 -20.83
N LYS A 151 26.19 -12.02 -20.63
CA LYS A 151 24.85 -12.59 -20.79
C LYS A 151 24.72 -13.11 -22.22
N ARG A 152 24.65 -14.44 -22.39
CA ARG A 152 24.18 -15.06 -23.64
C ARG A 152 22.81 -14.44 -24.00
N PRO A 153 22.49 -14.22 -25.28
CA PRO A 153 21.15 -13.80 -25.67
C PRO A 153 20.15 -14.84 -25.16
N ARG A 154 19.31 -14.45 -24.20
CA ARG A 154 18.21 -15.30 -23.74
C ARG A 154 17.02 -15.08 -24.69
N PRO A 155 16.21 -16.11 -24.97
CA PRO A 155 15.03 -15.97 -25.82
C PRO A 155 14.07 -14.93 -25.22
N PRO A 156 13.28 -14.20 -26.03
CA PRO A 156 12.30 -13.26 -25.49
C PRO A 156 11.18 -13.98 -24.74
N ALA A 157 10.55 -13.29 -23.78
CA ALA A 157 9.39 -13.78 -23.05
C ALA A 157 8.22 -14.08 -24.01
N VAL A 158 7.53 -15.20 -23.79
CA VAL A 158 6.41 -15.65 -24.63
C VAL A 158 5.07 -15.37 -23.94
N GLU A 159 4.16 -14.70 -24.64
CA GLU A 159 2.79 -14.52 -24.15
C GLU A 159 2.00 -15.84 -24.24
N VAL A 160 1.28 -16.19 -23.17
CA VAL A 160 0.35 -17.31 -23.13
C VAL A 160 -1.05 -16.81 -22.79
N ASN A 161 -2.07 -17.46 -23.36
CA ASN A 161 -3.46 -17.03 -23.24
C ASN A 161 -4.07 -17.28 -21.85
N ASP A 162 -3.49 -18.21 -21.07
CA ASP A 162 -4.04 -18.67 -19.80
C ASP A 162 -2.97 -18.66 -18.68
N PRO A 163 -3.23 -18.00 -17.53
CA PRO A 163 -2.40 -18.11 -16.34
C PRO A 163 -2.04 -19.54 -15.90
N TYR A 164 -2.89 -20.54 -16.19
CA TYR A 164 -2.61 -21.94 -15.89
C TYR A 164 -1.40 -22.51 -16.65
N ALA A 165 -1.02 -21.90 -17.77
CA ALA A 165 0.15 -22.31 -18.53
C ALA A 165 1.49 -21.83 -17.91
N LEU A 166 1.43 -21.03 -16.83
CA LEU A 166 2.58 -20.55 -16.08
C LEU A 166 2.87 -21.42 -14.84
N ASN A 167 4.14 -21.57 -14.52
CA ASN A 167 4.56 -22.20 -13.28
C ASN A 167 4.34 -21.26 -12.08
N SER A 168 3.27 -21.49 -11.32
CA SER A 168 2.92 -20.68 -10.14
C SER A 168 4.05 -20.55 -9.11
N LYS A 169 4.94 -21.54 -8.99
CA LYS A 169 6.07 -21.47 -8.04
C LYS A 169 7.13 -20.44 -8.44
N LEU A 170 7.24 -20.15 -9.74
CA LEU A 170 8.21 -19.23 -10.35
C LEU A 170 7.55 -17.96 -10.88
N SER A 171 6.24 -17.79 -10.64
CA SER A 171 5.47 -16.68 -11.21
C SER A 171 5.15 -15.61 -10.18
N VAL A 172 5.20 -14.36 -10.63
CA VAL A 172 4.67 -13.20 -9.91
C VAL A 172 3.35 -12.77 -10.54
N LEU A 173 2.47 -12.22 -9.71
CA LEU A 173 1.29 -11.47 -10.10
C LEU A 173 1.55 -9.99 -9.80
N VAL A 174 1.44 -9.18 -10.85
CA VAL A 174 1.46 -7.72 -10.77
C VAL A 174 0.05 -7.21 -10.97
N VAL A 175 -0.44 -6.40 -10.03
CA VAL A 175 -1.76 -5.75 -10.13
C VAL A 175 -1.62 -4.24 -10.02
N ASN A 176 -2.70 -3.53 -10.33
CA ASN A 176 -2.76 -2.07 -10.40
C ASN A 176 -1.91 -1.48 -11.54
N LEU A 177 -1.78 -2.19 -12.65
CA LEU A 177 -1.17 -1.64 -13.86
C LEU A 177 -2.12 -0.66 -14.55
N PRO A 178 -1.60 0.37 -15.23
CA PRO A 178 -2.42 1.38 -15.87
C PRO A 178 -3.18 0.80 -17.07
N PHE A 179 -4.43 1.21 -17.25
CA PHE A 179 -5.31 0.64 -18.29
C PHE A 179 -5.12 1.28 -19.67
N ASN A 180 -4.39 2.40 -19.73
CA ASN A 180 -4.06 3.09 -20.96
C ASN A 180 -2.88 2.45 -21.71
N ARG A 181 -2.28 1.38 -21.15
CA ARG A 181 -1.19 0.62 -21.76
C ARG A 181 -1.39 -0.88 -21.57
N PRO A 182 -0.90 -1.71 -22.50
CA PRO A 182 -0.94 -3.15 -22.35
C PRO A 182 0.01 -3.59 -21.20
N PRO A 183 -0.44 -4.47 -20.29
CA PRO A 183 0.40 -5.01 -19.22
C PRO A 183 1.71 -5.65 -19.70
N SER A 184 1.77 -6.16 -20.94
CA SER A 184 2.97 -6.73 -21.55
C SER A 184 4.15 -5.77 -21.64
N GLU A 185 3.92 -4.46 -21.70
CA GLU A 185 5.01 -3.46 -21.69
C GLU A 185 5.83 -3.50 -20.39
N PHE A 186 5.22 -3.93 -19.29
CA PHE A 186 5.86 -4.00 -17.98
C PHE A 186 6.70 -5.28 -17.78
N VAL A 187 6.69 -6.22 -18.74
CA VAL A 187 7.60 -7.38 -18.73
C VAL A 187 9.05 -6.93 -18.69
N LYS A 188 9.40 -5.88 -19.45
CA LYS A 188 10.77 -5.33 -19.47
C LYS A 188 11.23 -4.81 -18.12
N VAL A 189 10.30 -4.29 -17.31
CA VAL A 189 10.59 -3.83 -15.94
C VAL A 189 10.85 -5.02 -15.03
N LEU A 190 10.12 -6.12 -15.22
CA LEU A 190 10.39 -7.38 -14.51
C LEU A 190 11.72 -8.02 -14.95
N GLU A 191 12.16 -7.78 -16.18
CA GLU A 191 13.44 -8.27 -16.70
C GLU A 191 14.68 -7.66 -16.01
N ASP A 192 14.52 -6.54 -15.29
CA ASP A 192 15.57 -5.98 -14.42
C ASP A 192 15.90 -6.89 -13.23
N PHE A 193 14.99 -7.78 -12.85
CA PHE A 193 15.14 -8.71 -11.72
C PHE A 193 15.63 -10.09 -12.15
N GLY A 194 15.37 -10.47 -13.40
CA GLY A 194 15.74 -11.76 -13.94
C GLY A 194 14.98 -12.07 -15.21
N HIS A 195 15.26 -13.22 -15.83
CA HIS A 195 14.70 -13.51 -17.14
C HIS A 195 13.25 -13.99 -17.04
N VAL A 196 12.33 -13.28 -17.70
CA VAL A 196 10.94 -13.71 -17.84
C VAL A 196 10.82 -14.65 -19.03
N VAL A 197 10.33 -15.87 -18.79
CA VAL A 197 10.20 -16.91 -19.83
C VAL A 197 8.82 -16.88 -20.47
N LYS A 198 7.78 -16.71 -19.66
CA LYS A 198 6.38 -16.64 -20.10
C LYS A 198 5.64 -15.55 -19.35
N PHE A 199 4.61 -15.01 -19.97
CA PHE A 199 3.69 -14.10 -19.30
C PHE A 199 2.26 -14.28 -19.79
N ALA A 200 1.30 -13.97 -18.92
CA ALA A 200 -0.10 -13.82 -19.28
C ALA A 200 -0.58 -12.46 -18.78
N GLN A 201 -1.51 -11.82 -19.49
CA GLN A 201 -2.00 -10.50 -19.12
C GLN A 201 -3.52 -10.41 -19.16
N SER A 202 -4.07 -9.52 -18.35
CA SER A 202 -5.45 -9.08 -18.38
C SER A 202 -5.52 -7.62 -17.97
N LYS A 203 -6.68 -6.97 -18.10
CA LYS A 203 -6.82 -5.53 -17.87
C LYS A 203 -6.27 -5.13 -16.49
N GLY A 204 -5.14 -4.41 -16.48
CA GLY A 204 -4.47 -3.95 -15.26
C GLY A 204 -3.73 -5.01 -14.44
N LYS A 205 -3.57 -6.23 -14.97
CA LYS A 205 -2.92 -7.36 -14.31
C LYS A 205 -1.92 -8.04 -15.25
N LEU A 206 -0.77 -8.42 -14.72
CA LEU A 206 0.26 -9.20 -15.43
C LEU A 206 0.68 -10.36 -14.55
N VAL A 207 0.78 -11.55 -15.13
CA VAL A 207 1.45 -12.69 -14.50
C VAL A 207 2.70 -13.00 -15.31
N ALA A 208 3.86 -13.11 -14.65
CA ALA A 208 5.13 -13.36 -15.32
C ALA A 208 5.88 -14.49 -14.62
N GLU A 209 6.30 -15.49 -15.41
CA GLU A 209 7.10 -16.63 -14.97
C GLU A 209 8.59 -16.32 -15.18
N PHE A 210 9.35 -16.35 -14.10
CA PHE A 210 10.81 -16.21 -14.14
C PHE A 210 11.49 -17.55 -14.41
N GLU A 211 12.67 -17.50 -15.03
CA GLU A 211 13.49 -18.68 -15.27
C GLU A 211 13.95 -19.31 -13.94
N ARG A 212 14.19 -18.49 -12.91
CA ARG A 212 14.72 -18.93 -11.61
C ARG A 212 13.91 -18.42 -10.43
N PHE A 213 13.85 -19.24 -9.38
CA PHE A 213 13.13 -18.92 -8.15
C PHE A 213 13.69 -17.67 -7.45
N GLU A 214 15.01 -17.48 -7.44
CA GLU A 214 15.64 -16.32 -6.79
C GLU A 214 15.30 -15.00 -7.50
N GLU A 215 15.11 -15.03 -8.82
CA GLU A 215 14.72 -13.87 -9.63
C GLU A 215 13.27 -13.46 -9.30
N MET A 216 12.36 -14.43 -9.25
CA MET A 216 10.98 -14.23 -8.79
C MET A 216 10.95 -13.66 -7.36
N LYS A 217 11.74 -14.25 -6.45
CA LYS A 217 11.81 -13.81 -5.05
C LYS A 217 12.30 -12.36 -4.96
N ALA A 218 13.35 -12.00 -5.72
CA ALA A 218 13.85 -10.63 -5.80
C ALA A 218 12.76 -9.66 -6.26
N ALA A 219 12.01 -10.01 -7.31
CA ALA A 219 10.90 -9.22 -7.83
C ALA A 219 9.78 -9.03 -6.80
N THR A 220 9.48 -10.01 -5.94
CA THR A 220 8.44 -9.87 -4.89
C THR A 220 8.90 -9.13 -3.63
N SER A 221 10.21 -9.05 -3.38
CA SER A 221 10.77 -8.55 -2.11
C SER A 221 11.10 -7.06 -2.09
N LYS A 222 11.06 -6.39 -3.25
CA LYS A 222 11.36 -4.96 -3.36
C LYS A 222 10.08 -4.14 -3.41
N ASP A 223 10.16 -2.95 -2.83
CA ASP A 223 9.22 -1.89 -3.17
C ASP A 223 9.44 -1.48 -4.62
N HIS A 224 8.36 -1.48 -5.40
CA HIS A 224 8.38 -1.08 -6.80
C HIS A 224 8.05 0.41 -6.87
N PRO A 225 8.92 1.23 -7.49
CA PRO A 225 8.58 2.62 -7.76
C PRO A 225 7.38 2.69 -8.72
N GLU A 226 6.88 3.91 -8.93
CA GLU A 226 5.76 4.14 -9.83
C GLU A 226 6.06 3.66 -11.26
N TRP A 227 5.15 2.86 -11.81
CA TRP A 227 5.15 2.39 -13.19
C TRP A 227 4.10 3.15 -13.99
N ASN A 228 4.54 4.18 -14.72
CA ASN A 228 3.71 4.98 -15.61
C ASN A 228 2.44 5.53 -14.92
N GLY A 229 2.61 6.27 -13.81
CA GLY A 229 1.51 6.89 -13.09
C GLY A 229 0.83 6.00 -12.04
N ARG A 230 1.28 4.74 -11.85
CA ARG A 230 0.71 3.83 -10.84
C ARG A 230 1.76 3.08 -10.05
N THR A 231 1.55 2.94 -8.75
CA THR A 231 2.34 2.03 -7.91
C THR A 231 1.82 0.61 -8.06
N PRO A 232 2.58 -0.31 -8.70
CA PRO A 232 2.13 -1.68 -8.88
C PRO A 232 2.22 -2.46 -7.56
N PHE A 233 1.35 -3.46 -7.38
CA PHE A 233 1.51 -4.44 -6.31
C PHE A 233 2.01 -5.74 -6.89
N VAL A 234 3.25 -6.10 -6.57
CA VAL A 234 3.90 -7.33 -7.03
C VAL A 234 3.91 -8.34 -5.89
N HIS A 235 3.30 -9.49 -6.11
CA HIS A 235 3.27 -10.58 -5.14
C HIS A 235 3.37 -11.94 -5.84
N ARG A 236 3.64 -12.99 -5.07
CA ARG A 236 3.74 -14.33 -5.62
C ARG A 236 2.38 -14.80 -6.16
N MET A 237 2.38 -15.42 -7.34
CA MET A 237 1.19 -16.04 -7.89
C MET A 237 0.76 -17.24 -7.04
N LYS A 238 -0.52 -17.31 -6.65
CA LYS A 238 -1.07 -18.48 -5.96
C LYS A 238 -1.38 -19.61 -6.96
N PRO A 239 -1.27 -20.89 -6.56
CA PRO A 239 -1.75 -22.00 -7.36
C PRO A 239 -3.24 -21.82 -7.71
N GLY A 240 -3.62 -22.14 -8.95
CA GLY A 240 -5.01 -22.03 -9.40
C GLY A 240 -5.50 -20.60 -9.68
N PHE A 241 -4.60 -19.63 -9.79
CA PHE A 241 -4.97 -18.25 -10.12
C PHE A 241 -5.60 -18.13 -11.51
N THR A 242 -6.68 -17.35 -11.61
CA THR A 242 -7.35 -16.96 -12.85
C THR A 242 -7.55 -15.46 -12.89
N PHE A 243 -7.70 -14.88 -14.09
CA PHE A 243 -7.96 -13.44 -14.24
C PHE A 243 -9.40 -13.01 -13.95
N ASN A 244 -10.33 -13.97 -13.90
CA ASN A 244 -11.76 -13.78 -13.64
C ASN A 244 -12.05 -12.91 -12.42
#